data_AF-A0A7X3NVM7-F1
#
_entry.id   AF-A0A7X3NVM7-F1
#
_cell.length_a   1.000
_cell.length_b   1.000
_cell.length_c   1.000
_cell.angle_alpha   90.00
_cell.angle_beta   90.00
_cell.angle_gamma   90.00
#
_symmetry.space_group_name_H-M   'P 1'
#
loop_
_entity.id
_entity.type
_entity.pdbx_description
1 polymer ?
#
loop_
_entity_poly.entity_id
_entity_poly.type
_entity_poly.pdbx_seq_one_letter_code
_entity_poly.pdbx_strand_id
1 'polypeptide(L)'
;MKEAEQWLHLTLKDWTNLKDEDWEKLKGEDWVRLTDAEVKALMNLKVPPGWAFEEADEALRKKHREAQLFQQFGDIPQLRYMVEFDRTWGGGIVTLERAKQLVADMAAMYFLFPGPGNQQSFEKMRNMLQSIIEQGKRSLEKEELRLLEQLRIEDPEAWVKSMRAFFIEKHGNTPGTNTIIEFLRKLELDLPRADNECRSYLTAYNALYTAFKIRSTYEYEYYAMLEASDQ
;
A
#
# COMPACT_ATOMS: atom_id res chain seq x y z
N MET A 1 -19.65 -3.41 12.60
CA MET A 1 -18.33 -3.66 11.96
C MET A 1 -17.26 -3.24 12.96
N LYS A 2 -16.16 -3.98 13.06
CA LYS A 2 -15.00 -3.53 13.86
C LYS A 2 -14.45 -2.25 13.21
N GLU A 3 -14.21 -1.20 13.98
CA GLU A 3 -13.51 0.00 13.47
C GLU A 3 -12.12 -0.42 12.95
N ALA A 4 -11.59 0.23 11.90
CA ALA A 4 -10.30 -0.11 11.30
C ALA A 4 -9.15 -0.21 12.30
N GLU A 5 -9.20 0.58 13.37
CA GLU A 5 -8.27 0.52 14.49
C GLU A 5 -8.25 -0.84 15.20
N GLN A 6 -9.42 -1.45 15.42
CA GLN A 6 -9.53 -2.72 16.15
C GLN A 6 -8.83 -3.86 15.42
N TRP A 7 -8.72 -3.79 14.09
CA TRP A 7 -8.00 -4.78 13.28
C TRP A 7 -6.49 -4.74 13.51
N LEU A 8 -5.95 -3.56 13.78
CA LEU A 8 -4.51 -3.39 14.01
C LEU A 8 -4.08 -4.04 15.32
N HIS A 9 -4.96 -4.17 16.30
CA HIS A 9 -4.67 -4.79 17.60
C HIS A 9 -4.75 -6.32 17.59
N LEU A 10 -5.18 -6.93 16.48
CA LEU A 10 -5.27 -8.37 16.37
C LEU A 10 -3.88 -9.03 16.35
N THR A 11 -3.77 -10.17 17.03
CA THR A 11 -2.58 -11.03 16.96
C THR A 11 -2.58 -11.82 15.66
N LEU A 12 -1.42 -12.33 15.25
CA LEU A 12 -1.34 -13.19 14.06
C LEU A 12 -2.30 -14.39 14.18
N LYS A 13 -2.46 -14.95 15.38
CA LYS A 13 -3.41 -16.03 15.65
C LYS A 13 -4.85 -15.60 15.40
N ASP A 14 -5.23 -14.39 15.75
CA ASP A 14 -6.57 -13.86 15.50
C ASP A 14 -6.81 -13.70 13.99
N TRP A 15 -5.81 -13.18 13.26
CA TRP A 15 -5.84 -13.06 11.81
C TRP A 15 -5.99 -14.41 11.09
N THR A 16 -5.30 -15.44 11.56
CA THR A 16 -5.41 -16.79 10.98
C THR A 16 -6.75 -17.47 11.25
N ASN A 17 -7.55 -16.96 12.21
CA ASN A 17 -8.86 -17.49 12.58
C ASN A 17 -10.03 -16.68 12.00
N LEU A 18 -9.76 -15.71 11.12
CA LEU A 18 -10.80 -14.95 10.44
C LEU A 18 -11.62 -15.85 9.52
N LYS A 19 -12.92 -15.56 9.42
CA LYS A 19 -13.83 -16.23 8.49
C LYS A 19 -13.76 -15.57 7.12
N ASP A 20 -14.27 -16.26 6.12
CA ASP A 20 -14.32 -15.79 4.73
C ASP A 20 -15.02 -14.42 4.63
N GLU A 21 -16.12 -14.21 5.36
CA GLU A 21 -16.84 -12.93 5.34
C GLU A 21 -16.07 -11.79 6.03
N ASP A 22 -15.10 -12.12 6.90
CA ASP A 22 -14.26 -11.10 7.53
C ASP A 22 -13.23 -10.57 6.55
N TRP A 23 -12.69 -11.41 5.66
CA TRP A 23 -11.79 -11.00 4.58
C TRP A 23 -12.46 -10.04 3.60
N GLU A 24 -13.74 -10.25 3.33
CA GLU A 24 -14.51 -9.38 2.44
C GLU A 24 -14.71 -7.97 3.02
N LYS A 25 -14.87 -7.85 4.34
CA LYS A 25 -15.02 -6.55 5.05
C LYS A 25 -13.74 -5.72 5.10
N LEU A 26 -12.59 -6.33 4.81
CA LEU A 26 -11.30 -5.64 4.84
C LEU A 26 -11.03 -4.84 3.57
N LYS A 27 -11.68 -5.24 2.48
CA LYS A 27 -11.52 -4.66 1.15
C LYS A 27 -12.18 -3.28 1.08
N GLY A 28 -11.58 -2.38 0.32
CA GLY A 28 -12.15 -1.06 0.04
C GLY A 28 -13.33 -1.14 -0.93
N GLU A 29 -14.10 -0.06 -0.99
CA GLU A 29 -15.19 0.09 -1.96
C GLU A 29 -14.66 0.30 -3.39
N ASP A 30 -13.45 0.86 -3.51
CA ASP A 30 -12.72 1.18 -4.73
C ASP A 30 -11.92 0.00 -5.31
N TRP A 31 -11.99 -1.17 -4.67
CA TRP A 31 -11.18 -2.32 -5.06
C TRP A 31 -11.65 -2.99 -6.35
N VAL A 32 -10.69 -3.30 -7.22
CA VAL A 32 -10.93 -4.11 -8.43
C VAL A 32 -11.09 -5.57 -8.03
N ARG A 33 -12.34 -6.05 -7.98
CA ARG A 33 -12.68 -7.41 -7.50
C ARG A 33 -12.45 -8.48 -8.56
N LEU A 34 -12.05 -9.66 -8.11
CA LEU A 34 -11.99 -10.86 -8.94
C LEU A 34 -13.38 -11.47 -9.09
N THR A 35 -13.76 -11.76 -10.33
CA THR A 35 -14.94 -12.59 -10.62
C THR A 35 -14.60 -14.07 -10.55
N ASP A 36 -15.61 -14.90 -10.26
CA ASP A 36 -15.44 -16.36 -10.24
C ASP A 36 -14.99 -16.92 -11.61
N ALA A 37 -15.41 -16.26 -12.69
CA ALA A 37 -15.00 -16.60 -14.05
C ALA A 37 -13.50 -16.33 -14.27
N GLU A 38 -12.98 -15.21 -13.77
CA GLU A 38 -11.55 -14.89 -13.83
C GLU A 38 -10.72 -15.86 -12.99
N VAL A 39 -11.14 -16.15 -11.76
CA VAL A 39 -10.44 -17.14 -10.91
C VAL A 39 -10.38 -18.50 -11.60
N LYS A 40 -11.50 -18.95 -12.16
CA LYS A 40 -11.53 -20.19 -12.94
C LYS A 40 -10.60 -20.13 -14.17
N ALA A 41 -10.50 -18.99 -14.84
CA ALA A 41 -9.57 -18.83 -15.96
C ALA A 41 -8.10 -18.92 -15.50
N LEU A 42 -7.76 -18.29 -14.37
CA LEU A 42 -6.41 -18.34 -13.78
C LEU A 42 -6.04 -19.77 -13.34
N MET A 43 -6.95 -20.49 -12.70
CA MET A 43 -6.73 -21.88 -12.31
C MET A 43 -6.48 -22.81 -13.51
N ASN A 44 -7.03 -22.50 -14.68
CA ASN A 44 -6.86 -23.30 -15.90
C ASN A 44 -5.74 -22.79 -16.83
N LEU A 45 -5.09 -21.67 -16.48
CA LEU A 45 -4.06 -21.07 -17.31
C LEU A 45 -2.81 -21.96 -17.35
N LYS A 46 -2.30 -22.26 -18.54
CA LYS A 46 -1.01 -22.95 -18.65
C LYS A 46 0.12 -21.98 -18.30
N VAL A 47 0.80 -22.24 -17.19
CA VAL A 47 1.96 -21.47 -16.75
C VAL A 47 3.23 -22.16 -17.25
N PRO A 48 4.03 -21.54 -18.14
CA PRO A 48 5.27 -22.13 -18.65
C PRO A 48 6.30 -22.36 -17.54
N PRO A 49 7.10 -23.43 -17.56
CA PRO A 49 8.29 -23.53 -16.71
C PRO A 49 9.22 -22.34 -16.95
N GLY A 50 9.86 -21.79 -15.91
CA GLY A 50 10.81 -20.67 -16.08
C GLY A 50 10.18 -19.30 -16.33
N TRP A 51 8.84 -19.18 -16.37
CA TRP A 51 8.13 -17.92 -16.66
C TRP A 51 8.61 -16.72 -15.83
N ALA A 52 9.02 -16.94 -14.59
CA ALA A 52 9.47 -15.88 -13.69
C ALA A 52 10.76 -15.18 -14.15
N PHE A 53 11.56 -15.83 -15.00
CA PHE A 53 12.85 -15.32 -15.48
C PHE A 53 12.85 -15.04 -16.99
N GLU A 54 11.98 -15.72 -17.74
CA GLU A 54 11.99 -15.70 -19.20
C GLU A 54 10.94 -14.75 -19.80
N GLU A 55 9.87 -14.44 -19.07
CA GLU A 55 8.79 -13.58 -19.56
C GLU A 55 9.15 -12.11 -19.40
N ALA A 56 9.30 -11.38 -20.50
CA ALA A 56 9.62 -9.95 -20.50
C ALA A 56 8.38 -9.06 -20.33
N ASP A 57 7.20 -9.56 -20.72
CA ASP A 57 5.94 -8.85 -20.54
C ASP A 57 5.50 -8.89 -19.06
N GLU A 58 5.50 -7.73 -18.41
CA GLU A 58 5.17 -7.60 -16.99
C GLU A 58 3.72 -7.96 -16.69
N ALA A 59 2.78 -7.62 -17.57
CA ALA A 59 1.36 -7.96 -17.38
C ALA A 59 1.17 -9.47 -17.48
N LEU A 60 1.86 -10.11 -18.42
CA LEU A 60 1.84 -11.57 -18.57
C LEU A 60 2.54 -12.27 -17.40
N ARG A 61 3.66 -11.72 -16.91
CA ARG A 61 4.36 -12.21 -15.72
C ARG A 61 3.48 -12.11 -14.47
N LYS A 62 2.79 -10.99 -14.24
CA LYS A 62 1.82 -10.82 -13.14
C LYS A 62 0.69 -11.84 -13.25
N LYS A 63 0.14 -12.03 -14.45
CA LYS A 63 -0.92 -13.02 -14.71
C LYS A 63 -0.46 -14.45 -14.45
N HIS A 64 0.76 -14.82 -14.85
CA HIS A 64 1.35 -16.14 -14.55
C HIS A 64 1.57 -16.33 -13.05
N ARG A 65 2.01 -15.30 -12.32
CA ARG A 65 2.12 -15.32 -10.86
C ARG A 65 0.77 -15.60 -10.21
N GLU A 66 -0.26 -14.82 -10.57
CA GLU A 66 -1.62 -14.99 -10.04
C GLU A 66 -2.14 -16.42 -10.31
N ALA A 67 -1.99 -16.90 -11.56
CA ALA A 67 -2.38 -18.25 -11.94
C ALA A 67 -1.66 -19.33 -11.13
N GLN A 68 -0.34 -19.21 -10.96
CA GLN A 68 0.43 -20.17 -10.16
C GLN A 68 -0.06 -20.22 -8.70
N LEU A 69 -0.36 -19.06 -8.10
CA LEU A 69 -0.89 -19.00 -6.74
C LEU A 69 -2.26 -19.69 -6.64
N PHE A 70 -3.19 -19.41 -7.57
CA PHE A 70 -4.51 -20.04 -7.57
C PHE A 70 -4.44 -21.54 -7.84
N GLN A 71 -3.49 -22.00 -8.65
CA GLN A 71 -3.26 -23.43 -8.87
C GLN A 71 -2.68 -24.12 -7.64
N GLN A 72 -1.82 -23.44 -6.89
CA GLN A 72 -1.17 -23.98 -5.71
C GLN A 72 -2.10 -24.01 -4.48
N PHE A 73 -2.86 -22.94 -4.24
CA PHE A 73 -3.63 -22.75 -3.01
C PHE A 73 -5.14 -22.92 -3.21
N GLY A 74 -5.62 -22.94 -4.45
CA GLY A 74 -7.04 -22.92 -4.77
C GLY A 74 -7.65 -21.54 -4.59
N ASP A 75 -8.98 -21.50 -4.70
CA ASP A 75 -9.77 -20.30 -4.52
C ASP A 75 -10.11 -20.09 -3.04
N ILE A 76 -9.29 -19.31 -2.33
CA ILE A 76 -9.47 -18.99 -0.92
C ILE A 76 -9.47 -17.48 -0.67
N PRO A 77 -10.17 -16.99 0.37
CA PRO A 77 -10.33 -15.56 0.62
C PRO A 77 -9.02 -14.78 0.76
N GLN A 78 -8.00 -15.39 1.40
CA GLN A 78 -6.68 -14.79 1.60
C GLN A 78 -5.99 -14.51 0.27
N LEU A 79 -6.06 -15.46 -0.66
CA LEU A 79 -5.45 -15.29 -1.97
C LEU A 79 -6.24 -14.29 -2.82
N ARG A 80 -7.58 -14.35 -2.81
CA ARG A 80 -8.40 -13.32 -3.46
C ARG A 80 -8.07 -11.92 -2.93
N TYR A 81 -7.96 -11.79 -1.61
CA TYR A 81 -7.61 -10.53 -0.97
C TYR A 81 -6.26 -10.00 -1.47
N MET A 82 -5.21 -10.83 -1.45
CA MET A 82 -3.87 -10.44 -1.91
C MET A 82 -3.88 -9.97 -3.37
N VAL A 83 -4.57 -10.69 -4.26
CA VAL A 83 -4.62 -10.35 -5.69
C VAL A 83 -5.42 -9.07 -5.94
N GLU A 84 -6.57 -8.89 -5.29
CA GLU A 84 -7.38 -7.68 -5.42
C GLU A 84 -6.69 -6.45 -4.80
N PHE A 85 -5.95 -6.65 -3.72
CA PHE A 85 -5.10 -5.62 -3.10
C PHE A 85 -4.00 -5.16 -4.06
N ASP A 86 -3.24 -6.11 -4.64
CA ASP A 86 -2.19 -5.86 -5.64
C ASP A 86 -2.72 -5.16 -6.91
N ARG A 87 -4.02 -5.25 -7.20
CA ARG A 87 -4.68 -4.55 -8.33
C ARG A 87 -5.12 -3.14 -8.00
N THR A 88 -5.42 -2.88 -6.72
CA THR A 88 -5.95 -1.61 -6.24
C THR A 88 -4.86 -0.73 -5.62
N TRP A 89 -3.65 -1.26 -5.43
CA TRP A 89 -2.58 -0.52 -4.78
C TRP A 89 -2.07 0.67 -5.61
N GLY A 90 -2.64 1.85 -5.38
CA GLY A 90 -2.05 3.16 -5.62
C GLY A 90 -1.27 3.62 -4.39
N GLY A 91 -0.10 4.23 -4.58
CA GLY A 91 0.64 4.86 -3.47
C GLY A 91 -0.18 5.96 -2.76
N GLY A 92 0.28 6.45 -1.61
CA GLY A 92 -0.42 7.53 -0.89
C GLY A 92 -0.18 7.56 0.61
N ILE A 93 -0.87 8.47 1.30
CA ILE A 93 -0.81 8.60 2.76
C ILE A 93 -1.40 7.35 3.41
N VAL A 94 -0.70 6.83 4.42
CA VAL A 94 -1.19 5.70 5.21
C VAL A 94 -2.31 6.17 6.13
N THR A 95 -3.55 6.05 5.68
CA THR A 95 -4.75 6.23 6.50
C THR A 95 -4.96 5.02 7.43
N LEU A 96 -5.87 5.14 8.40
CA LEU A 96 -6.24 4.04 9.28
C LEU A 96 -6.83 2.84 8.51
N GLU A 97 -7.67 3.12 7.52
CA GLU A 97 -8.22 2.10 6.62
C GLU A 97 -7.12 1.44 5.79
N ARG A 98 -6.13 2.23 5.33
CA ARG A 98 -5.01 1.70 4.57
C ARG A 98 -4.09 0.83 5.42
N ALA A 99 -3.84 1.23 6.67
CA ALA A 99 -3.08 0.44 7.63
C ALA A 99 -3.76 -0.90 7.92
N LYS A 100 -5.09 -0.91 8.11
CA LYS A 100 -5.88 -2.15 8.24
C LYS A 100 -5.65 -3.07 7.03
N GLN A 101 -5.73 -2.52 5.82
CA GLN A 101 -5.58 -3.30 4.60
C GLN A 101 -4.17 -3.91 4.43
N LEU A 102 -3.13 -3.16 4.79
CA LEU A 102 -1.73 -3.62 4.77
C LEU A 102 -1.47 -4.75 5.76
N VAL A 103 -2.02 -4.66 6.98
CA VAL A 103 -1.88 -5.73 7.97
C VAL A 103 -2.60 -7.00 7.51
N ALA A 104 -3.77 -6.85 6.88
CA ALA A 104 -4.50 -7.96 6.29
C ALA A 104 -3.72 -8.64 5.15
N ASP A 105 -3.06 -7.86 4.29
CA ASP A 105 -2.22 -8.39 3.22
C ASP A 105 -1.05 -9.21 3.78
N MET A 106 -0.35 -8.69 4.78
CA MET A 106 0.72 -9.42 5.47
C MET A 106 0.22 -10.70 6.16
N ALA A 107 -0.99 -10.67 6.71
CA ALA A 107 -1.62 -11.85 7.29
C ALA A 107 -1.95 -12.91 6.23
N ALA A 108 -2.49 -12.49 5.07
CA ALA A 108 -2.75 -13.36 3.93
C ALA A 108 -1.46 -14.00 3.43
N MET A 109 -0.38 -13.22 3.30
CA MET A 109 0.93 -13.71 2.90
C MET A 109 1.47 -14.76 3.88
N TYR A 110 1.35 -14.54 5.20
CA TYR A 110 1.73 -15.53 6.19
C TYR A 110 0.87 -16.80 6.10
N PHE A 111 -0.43 -16.66 5.85
CA PHE A 111 -1.33 -17.81 5.71
C PHE A 111 -0.94 -18.71 4.53
N LEU A 112 -0.65 -18.11 3.37
CA LEU A 112 -0.24 -18.84 2.16
C LEU A 112 1.17 -19.43 2.30
N PHE A 113 2.08 -18.70 2.96
CA PHE A 113 3.47 -19.07 3.09
C PHE A 113 3.90 -19.01 4.56
N PRO A 114 3.48 -19.98 5.39
CA PRO A 114 3.80 -19.95 6.81
C PRO A 114 5.30 -20.13 7.01
N GLY A 115 5.89 -19.24 7.80
CA GLY A 115 7.31 -19.29 8.13
C GLY A 115 7.77 -18.13 9.01
N PRO A 116 8.92 -18.27 9.68
CA PRO A 116 9.42 -17.27 10.63
C PRO A 116 9.66 -15.91 9.98
N GLY A 117 10.10 -15.89 8.72
CA GLY A 117 10.30 -14.64 7.97
C GLY A 117 9.00 -13.87 7.70
N ASN A 118 7.93 -14.58 7.33
CA ASN A 118 6.63 -13.95 7.08
C ASN A 118 5.92 -13.56 8.37
N GLN A 119 6.08 -14.35 9.44
CA GLN A 119 5.62 -13.99 10.78
C GLN A 119 6.29 -12.69 11.25
N GLN A 120 7.62 -12.61 11.16
CA GLN A 120 8.36 -11.42 11.57
C GLN A 120 7.95 -10.21 10.72
N SER A 121 7.73 -10.40 9.41
CA SER A 121 7.29 -9.32 8.52
C SER A 121 5.92 -8.78 8.92
N PHE A 122 4.97 -9.66 9.21
CA PHE A 122 3.65 -9.30 9.73
C PHE A 122 3.75 -8.51 11.04
N GLU A 123 4.47 -9.03 12.03
CA GLU A 123 4.59 -8.39 13.35
C GLU A 123 5.25 -7.00 13.24
N LYS A 124 6.31 -6.90 12.42
CA LYS A 124 7.03 -5.64 12.21
C LYS A 124 6.15 -4.60 11.52
N MET A 125 5.40 -4.99 10.48
CA MET A 125 4.47 -4.11 9.77
C MET A 125 3.35 -3.63 10.69
N ARG A 126 2.70 -4.56 11.41
CA ARG A 126 1.63 -4.23 12.35
C ARG A 126 2.09 -3.26 13.43
N ASN A 127 3.23 -3.55 14.08
CA ASN A 127 3.76 -2.70 15.14
C ASN A 127 4.17 -1.31 14.62
N MET A 128 4.73 -1.24 13.40
CA MET A 128 5.06 0.04 12.76
C MET A 128 3.80 0.87 12.50
N LEU A 129 2.76 0.26 11.92
CA LEU A 129 1.51 0.95 11.61
C LEU A 129 0.76 1.39 12.87
N GLN A 130 0.73 0.55 13.90
CA GLN A 130 0.24 0.94 15.23
C GLN A 130 1.00 2.17 15.75
N SER A 131 2.33 2.16 15.68
CA SER A 131 3.15 3.29 16.13
C SER A 131 2.87 4.57 15.34
N ILE A 132 2.75 4.47 14.01
CA ILE A 132 2.41 5.61 13.15
C ILE A 132 1.05 6.20 13.52
N ILE A 133 0.06 5.35 13.78
CA ILE A 133 -1.29 5.81 14.15
C ILE A 133 -1.29 6.38 15.57
N GLU A 134 -0.59 5.76 16.52
CA GLU A 134 -0.46 6.29 17.88
C GLU A 134 0.31 7.62 17.93
N GLN A 135 1.32 7.79 17.08
CA GLN A 135 2.04 9.06 16.92
C GLN A 135 1.19 10.09 16.20
N GLY A 136 0.46 9.68 15.16
CA GLY A 136 -0.49 10.53 14.44
C GLY A 136 -1.59 11.03 15.36
N LYS A 137 -2.16 10.17 16.19
CA LYS A 137 -3.13 10.54 17.24
C LYS A 137 -2.57 11.50 18.30
N ARG A 138 -1.25 11.49 18.52
CA ARG A 138 -0.56 12.43 19.41
C ARG A 138 -0.21 13.75 18.74
N SER A 139 -0.22 13.83 17.40
CA SER A 139 0.13 15.05 16.66
C SER A 139 -1.05 15.71 15.93
N LEU A 140 -2.11 14.97 15.60
CA LEU A 140 -3.32 15.44 14.95
C LEU A 140 -4.51 14.61 15.48
N GLU A 141 -5.55 15.27 16.01
CA GLU A 141 -6.74 14.57 16.48
C GLU A 141 -7.46 13.87 15.30
N LYS A 142 -8.13 12.73 15.54
CA LYS A 142 -8.80 11.89 14.52
C LYS A 142 -9.72 12.70 13.59
N GLU A 143 -10.26 13.81 14.08
CA GLU A 143 -11.09 14.76 13.34
C GLU A 143 -10.28 15.62 12.36
N GLU A 144 -9.05 16.02 12.71
CA GLU A 144 -8.18 16.83 11.85
C GLU A 144 -7.70 16.04 10.63
N LEU A 145 -7.44 14.74 10.77
CA LEU A 145 -7.13 13.86 9.62
C LEU A 145 -8.33 13.70 8.67
N ARG A 146 -9.54 13.59 9.22
CA ARG A 146 -10.78 13.52 8.42
C ARG A 146 -11.01 14.83 7.68
N LEU A 147 -10.83 15.96 8.37
CA LEU A 147 -10.94 17.29 7.79
C LEU A 147 -9.85 17.54 6.74
N LEU A 148 -8.63 17.03 6.92
CA LEU A 148 -7.58 17.10 5.91
C LEU A 148 -7.93 16.27 4.68
N GLU A 149 -8.41 15.05 4.81
CA GLU A 149 -8.81 14.26 3.63
C GLU A 149 -9.99 14.89 2.88
N GLN A 150 -10.96 15.42 3.63
CA GLN A 150 -12.07 16.17 3.04
C GLN A 150 -11.57 17.43 2.31
N LEU A 151 -10.64 18.17 2.93
CA LEU A 151 -10.03 19.35 2.32
C LEU A 151 -9.26 18.99 1.05
N ARG A 152 -8.62 17.82 0.97
CA ARG A 152 -7.92 17.34 -0.24
C ARG A 152 -8.85 17.27 -1.46
N ILE A 153 -10.08 16.82 -1.23
CA ILE A 153 -11.10 16.66 -2.27
C ILE A 153 -11.74 18.02 -2.62
N GLU A 154 -12.05 18.83 -1.60
CA GLU A 154 -12.78 20.09 -1.77
C GLU A 154 -11.91 21.23 -2.28
N ASP A 155 -10.66 21.33 -1.79
CA ASP A 155 -9.69 22.36 -2.12
C ASP A 155 -8.26 21.80 -2.04
N PRO A 156 -7.78 21.13 -3.11
CA PRO A 156 -6.46 20.52 -3.13
C PRO A 156 -5.32 21.54 -2.93
N GLU A 157 -5.50 22.82 -3.30
CA GLU A 157 -4.50 23.85 -3.01
C GLU A 157 -4.42 24.17 -1.51
N ALA A 158 -5.56 24.33 -0.85
CA ALA A 158 -5.59 24.52 0.60
C ALA A 158 -5.05 23.31 1.35
N TRP A 159 -5.30 22.10 0.84
CA TRP A 159 -4.72 20.89 1.39
C TRP A 159 -3.19 20.87 1.29
N VAL A 160 -2.63 21.18 0.11
CA VAL A 160 -1.17 21.29 -0.10
C VAL A 160 -0.55 22.29 0.87
N LYS A 161 -1.24 23.41 1.13
CA LYS A 161 -0.80 24.42 2.09
C LYS A 161 -0.78 23.88 3.53
N SER A 162 -1.78 23.10 3.92
CA SER A 162 -1.82 22.43 5.22
C SER A 162 -0.71 21.38 5.35
N MET A 163 -0.49 20.58 4.30
CA MET A 163 0.62 19.62 4.26
C MET A 163 1.98 20.33 4.32
N ARG A 164 2.15 21.47 3.65
CA ARG A 164 3.35 22.31 3.76
C ARG A 164 3.63 22.71 5.20
N ALA A 165 2.61 23.19 5.92
CA ALA A 165 2.76 23.56 7.34
C ALA A 165 3.19 22.35 8.17
N PHE A 166 2.52 21.21 8.00
CA PHE A 166 2.84 19.96 8.70
C PHE A 166 4.28 19.49 8.45
N PHE A 167 4.72 19.44 7.19
CA PHE A 167 6.08 18.99 6.86
C PHE A 167 7.15 19.95 7.38
N ILE A 168 6.90 21.27 7.34
CA ILE A 168 7.81 22.28 7.90
C ILE A 168 7.91 22.14 9.42
N GLU A 169 6.78 21.94 10.11
CA GLU A 169 6.78 21.73 11.56
C GLU A 169 7.57 20.47 11.93
N LYS A 170 7.35 19.37 11.20
CA LYS A 170 7.92 18.06 11.53
C LYS A 170 9.39 17.91 11.18
N HIS A 171 9.82 18.45 10.04
CA HIS A 171 11.14 18.20 9.46
C HIS A 171 11.96 19.48 9.23
N GLY A 172 11.40 20.64 9.56
CA GLY A 172 11.98 21.93 9.25
C GLY A 172 11.76 22.34 7.79
N ASN A 173 11.94 23.63 7.52
CA ASN A 173 11.91 24.18 6.17
C ASN A 173 13.24 23.88 5.44
N THR A 174 13.41 22.63 5.02
CA THR A 174 14.61 22.16 4.31
C THR A 174 14.37 22.07 2.80
N PRO A 175 15.42 22.00 1.98
CA PRO A 175 15.28 21.69 0.56
C PRO A 175 14.51 20.38 0.32
N GLY A 176 14.78 19.33 1.12
CA GLY A 176 14.08 18.05 1.01
C GLY A 176 12.58 18.16 1.32
N THR A 177 12.22 18.90 2.37
CA THR A 177 10.83 19.21 2.72
C THR A 177 10.13 19.92 1.56
N ASN A 178 10.77 20.94 0.97
CA ASN A 178 10.19 21.68 -0.15
C ASN A 178 10.03 20.82 -1.42
N THR A 179 10.99 19.93 -1.70
CA THR A 179 10.88 18.97 -2.81
C THR A 179 9.68 18.06 -2.65
N ILE A 180 9.42 17.54 -1.43
CA ILE A 180 8.24 16.72 -1.16
C ILE A 180 6.95 17.51 -1.36
N ILE A 181 6.88 18.73 -0.82
CA ILE A 181 5.68 19.56 -0.90
C ILE A 181 5.36 19.92 -2.36
N GLU A 182 6.36 20.28 -3.16
CA GLU A 182 6.13 20.64 -4.56
C GLU A 182 5.69 19.42 -5.39
N PHE A 183 6.26 18.25 -5.10
CA PHE A 183 5.82 17.01 -5.72
C PHE A 183 4.37 16.69 -5.36
N LEU A 184 3.99 16.76 -4.09
CA LEU A 184 2.61 16.56 -3.64
C LEU A 184 1.64 17.56 -4.27
N ARG A 185 2.06 18.82 -4.42
CA ARG A 185 1.27 19.84 -5.11
C ARG A 185 0.97 19.44 -6.55
N LYS A 186 1.98 18.99 -7.28
CA LYS A 186 1.80 18.55 -8.67
C LYS A 186 0.96 17.29 -8.76
N LEU A 187 1.12 16.38 -7.80
CA LEU A 187 0.34 15.14 -7.74
C LEU A 187 -1.15 15.43 -7.54
N GLU A 188 -1.51 16.23 -6.53
CA GLU A 188 -2.91 16.51 -6.20
C GLU A 188 -3.62 17.44 -7.20
N LEU A 189 -2.87 18.33 -7.86
CA LEU A 189 -3.42 19.23 -8.88
C LEU A 189 -3.36 18.65 -10.31
N ASP A 190 -3.00 17.37 -10.44
CA ASP A 190 -2.82 16.68 -11.72
C ASP A 190 -1.92 17.46 -12.71
N LEU A 191 -0.87 18.09 -12.18
CA LEU A 191 0.08 18.86 -12.98
C LEU A 191 1.18 17.94 -13.54
N PRO A 192 1.73 18.25 -14.72
CA PRO A 192 2.84 17.52 -15.29
C PRO A 192 4.04 17.46 -14.34
N ARG A 193 4.61 16.25 -14.23
CA ARG A 193 5.81 15.95 -13.45
C ARG A 193 6.86 15.38 -14.40
N ALA A 194 8.09 15.85 -14.28
CA ALA A 194 9.22 15.32 -15.02
C ALA A 194 9.96 14.26 -14.20
N ASP A 195 10.62 13.32 -14.87
CA ASP A 195 11.37 12.20 -14.26
C ASP A 195 12.34 12.64 -13.17
N ASN A 196 13.02 13.77 -13.39
CA ASN A 196 13.98 14.32 -12.44
C ASN A 196 13.28 14.82 -11.16
N GLU A 197 12.05 15.29 -11.25
CA GLU A 197 11.23 15.70 -10.11
C GLU A 197 10.78 14.47 -9.32
N CYS A 198 10.35 13.41 -10.00
CA CYS A 198 10.01 12.12 -9.40
C CYS A 198 11.20 11.52 -8.63
N ARG A 199 12.40 11.50 -9.24
CA ARG A 199 13.63 11.04 -8.59
C ARG A 199 14.05 11.93 -7.41
N SER A 200 13.86 13.24 -7.53
CA SER A 200 14.18 14.20 -6.47
C SER A 200 13.24 14.01 -5.26
N TYR A 201 11.95 13.79 -5.52
CA TYR A 201 10.97 13.42 -4.50
C TYR A 201 11.41 12.17 -3.74
N LEU A 202 11.74 11.09 -4.45
CA LEU A 202 12.19 9.85 -3.80
C LEU A 202 13.44 10.04 -2.96
N THR A 203 14.40 10.79 -3.48
CA THR A 203 15.65 11.07 -2.77
C THR A 203 15.36 11.84 -1.48
N ALA A 204 14.54 12.87 -1.55
CA ALA A 204 14.16 13.70 -0.40
C ALA A 204 13.32 12.91 0.62
N TYR A 205 12.34 12.15 0.15
CA TYR A 205 11.48 11.31 0.97
C TYR A 205 12.29 10.22 1.67
N ASN A 206 13.13 9.50 0.94
CA ASN A 206 14.03 8.51 1.52
C ASN A 206 14.96 9.15 2.53
N ALA A 207 15.56 10.32 2.27
CA ALA A 207 16.44 11.00 3.23
C ALA A 207 15.73 11.41 4.53
N LEU A 208 14.47 11.84 4.46
CA LEU A 208 13.68 12.23 5.64
C LEU A 208 13.12 11.03 6.42
N TYR A 209 12.93 9.88 5.76
CA TYR A 209 12.26 8.71 6.33
C TYR A 209 13.14 7.43 6.39
N THR A 210 14.46 7.53 6.16
CA THR A 210 15.39 6.36 6.08
C THR A 210 15.62 5.61 7.39
N ALA A 211 15.08 6.06 8.51
CA ALA A 211 15.01 5.24 9.73
C ALA A 211 14.12 3.98 9.56
N PHE A 212 13.33 3.89 8.48
CA PHE A 212 12.32 2.85 8.24
C PHE A 212 12.72 1.83 7.16
N LYS A 213 13.89 1.21 7.25
CA LYS A 213 14.23 0.04 6.41
C LYS A 213 13.40 -1.20 6.81
N ILE A 214 12.19 -1.28 6.28
CA ILE A 214 11.37 -2.49 6.18
C ILE A 214 10.89 -2.59 4.74
N ARG A 215 11.56 -3.40 3.90
CA ARG A 215 11.14 -4.00 2.60
C ARG A 215 10.27 -3.21 1.59
N SER A 216 9.82 -2.00 1.88
CA SER A 216 8.82 -1.16 1.20
C SER A 216 9.46 0.09 0.59
N THR A 217 10.77 0.27 0.77
CA THR A 217 11.53 1.25 -0.02
C THR A 217 11.57 0.88 -1.50
N TYR A 218 11.27 -0.38 -1.85
CA TYR A 218 11.21 -0.80 -3.25
C TYR A 218 9.98 -0.28 -4.00
N GLU A 219 8.86 0.06 -3.34
CA GLU A 219 7.61 0.44 -4.04
C GLU A 219 7.47 1.94 -4.30
N TYR A 220 7.94 2.80 -3.39
CA TYR A 220 8.05 4.23 -3.67
C TYR A 220 9.13 4.48 -4.73
N GLU A 221 10.27 3.78 -4.63
CA GLU A 221 11.27 3.74 -5.71
C GLU A 221 10.66 3.28 -7.04
N TYR A 222 9.66 2.41 -7.01
CA TYR A 222 8.95 1.91 -8.20
C TYR A 222 8.01 2.94 -8.84
N TYR A 223 7.21 3.68 -8.07
CA TYR A 223 6.24 4.65 -8.64
C TYR A 223 6.93 5.81 -9.37
N ALA A 224 8.00 6.34 -8.79
CA ALA A 224 8.78 7.40 -9.44
C ALA A 224 9.84 6.86 -10.42
N MET A 225 10.08 5.54 -10.48
CA MET A 225 10.73 4.89 -11.63
C MET A 225 9.74 4.62 -12.78
N LEU A 226 8.49 4.26 -12.50
CA LEU A 226 7.43 3.98 -13.48
C LEU A 226 6.99 5.25 -14.21
N GLU A 227 6.70 6.34 -13.49
CA GLU A 227 6.43 7.64 -14.15
C GLU A 227 7.63 8.14 -14.96
N ALA A 228 8.85 7.73 -14.60
CA ALA A 228 10.09 8.07 -15.32
C ALA A 228 10.47 7.08 -16.45
N SER A 229 9.63 6.07 -16.70
CA SER A 229 9.83 5.10 -17.79
C SER A 229 8.68 5.05 -18.79
N ASP A 230 7.55 5.70 -18.48
CA ASP A 230 6.38 5.85 -19.36
C ASP A 230 6.33 7.20 -20.13
N GLN A 231 7.43 7.98 -20.14
CA GLN A 231 7.66 9.15 -21.01
C GLN A 231 8.85 8.93 -21.94
#